data_AF-C9RFP0-F1
#
_entry.id   AF-C9RFP0-F1
#
_cell.length_a   1.000
_cell.length_b   1.000
_cell.length_c   1.000
_cell.angle_alpha   90.00
_cell.angle_beta   90.00
_cell.angle_gamma   90.00
#
_symmetry.space_group_name_H-M   'P 1'
#
loop_
_entity.id
_entity.type
_entity.pdbx_description
1 polymer ?
#
loop_
_entity_poly.entity_id
_entity_poly.type
_entity_poly.pdbx_seq_one_letter_code
_entity_poly.pdbx_strand_id
1 'polypeptide(L)'
;MYVVNLPYKKLGVEFNEKLVILKMKCKDIEEDIRLNFESAALLKILMEQSAIIAEKINKDFKKDGIKISEIYDVGTVFGVDGRVSIGVLPADESRVASVLVGFHKNDKHISVVVKPKKIALLSMIISKIIIENLNLNQKKQKFKIQM
;
A
#
# COMPACT_ATOMS: atom_id res chain seq x y z
N MET A 1 5.09 -10.28 -10.77
CA MET A 1 4.95 -10.11 -9.31
C MET A 1 6.14 -9.32 -8.78
N TYR A 2 5.92 -8.14 -8.19
CA TYR A 2 6.96 -7.44 -7.42
C TYR A 2 6.76 -7.69 -5.94
N VAL A 3 7.83 -7.99 -5.20
CA VAL A 3 7.75 -8.37 -3.78
C VAL A 3 8.70 -7.53 -2.94
N VAL A 4 8.14 -6.89 -1.92
CA VAL A 4 8.88 -6.31 -0.80
C VAL A 4 9.06 -7.41 0.25
N ASN A 5 10.28 -7.91 0.37
CA ASN A 5 10.63 -8.89 1.41
C ASN A 5 10.78 -8.18 2.77
N LEU A 6 10.12 -8.72 3.79
CA LEU A 6 10.20 -8.28 5.19
C LEU A 6 10.59 -9.49 6.05
N PRO A 7 11.10 -9.27 7.28
CA PRO A 7 11.35 -10.39 8.19
C PRO A 7 10.06 -11.19 8.36
N TYR A 8 10.05 -12.44 7.89
CA TYR A 8 8.93 -13.39 7.99
C TYR A 8 7.63 -13.03 7.23
N LYS A 9 7.62 -11.93 6.45
CA LYS A 9 6.45 -11.47 5.68
C LYS A 9 6.84 -11.01 4.27
N LYS A 10 5.92 -11.11 3.32
CA LYS A 10 6.07 -10.59 1.95
C LYS A 10 4.84 -9.76 1.62
N LEU A 11 5.05 -8.58 1.03
CA LEU A 11 4.01 -7.75 0.46
C LEU A 11 4.34 -7.54 -1.01
N GLY A 12 3.39 -7.80 -1.89
CA GLY A 12 3.63 -7.72 -3.32
C GLY A 12 2.43 -7.26 -4.12
N VAL A 13 2.70 -6.94 -5.38
CA VAL A 13 1.69 -6.50 -6.33
C VAL A 13 1.81 -7.30 -7.63
N GLU A 14 0.66 -7.70 -8.13
CA GLU A 14 0.47 -8.30 -9.44
C GLU A 14 -0.63 -7.57 -10.21
N PHE A 15 -0.67 -7.80 -11.51
CA PHE A 15 -1.71 -7.28 -12.38
C PHE A 15 -2.30 -8.44 -13.16
N ASN A 16 -3.62 -8.53 -13.18
CA ASN A 16 -4.36 -9.51 -13.98
C ASN A 16 -5.48 -8.79 -14.74
N GLU A 17 -5.36 -8.75 -16.07
CA GLU A 17 -6.26 -8.16 -17.08
C GLU A 17 -6.68 -6.69 -16.84
N LYS A 18 -7.38 -6.41 -15.73
CA LYS A 18 -7.91 -5.09 -15.33
C LYS A 18 -7.80 -4.80 -13.83
N LEU A 19 -7.30 -5.75 -13.04
CA LEU A 19 -7.24 -5.64 -11.58
C LEU A 19 -5.79 -5.62 -11.11
N VAL A 20 -5.52 -4.70 -10.19
CA VAL A 20 -4.29 -4.70 -9.39
C VAL A 20 -4.54 -5.61 -8.20
N ILE A 21 -3.72 -6.65 -8.06
CA ILE A 21 -3.84 -7.64 -6.99
C ILE A 21 -2.74 -7.36 -5.98
N LEU A 22 -3.12 -6.91 -4.78
CA LEU A 22 -2.22 -6.79 -3.66
C LEU A 22 -2.15 -8.13 -2.93
N LYS A 23 -0.96 -8.68 -2.75
CA LYS A 23 -0.74 -9.97 -2.08
C LYS A 23 0.08 -9.79 -0.82
N MET A 24 -0.33 -10.42 0.27
CA MET A 24 0.42 -10.47 1.51
C MET A 24 0.58 -11.92 1.95
N LYS A 25 1.81 -12.29 2.28
CA LYS A 25 2.15 -13.61 2.84
C LYS A 25 2.86 -13.43 4.18
N CYS A 26 2.41 -14.15 5.20
CA CYS A 26 3.00 -14.17 6.53
C CYS A 26 3.04 -15.62 7.02
N LYS A 27 4.22 -16.19 7.28
CA LYS A 27 4.44 -17.60 7.73
C LYS A 27 3.46 -18.61 7.12
N ASP A 28 2.28 -18.78 7.72
CA ASP A 28 1.26 -19.79 7.40
C ASP A 28 0.01 -19.24 6.70
N ILE A 29 -0.08 -17.92 6.49
CA ILE A 29 -1.25 -17.24 5.91
C ILE A 29 -0.83 -16.45 4.67
N GLU A 30 -1.58 -16.64 3.59
CA GLU A 30 -1.48 -15.87 2.35
C GLU A 30 -2.86 -15.32 2.01
N GLU A 31 -2.94 -14.02 1.73
CA GLU A 31 -4.19 -13.34 1.39
C GLU A 31 -3.94 -12.33 0.28
N ASP A 32 -4.98 -12.07 -0.50
CA ASP A 32 -4.96 -11.08 -1.57
C ASP A 32 -6.20 -10.17 -1.55
N ILE A 33 -6.01 -8.93 -1.95
CA ILE A 33 -7.09 -7.96 -2.21
C ILE A 33 -7.01 -7.54 -3.66
N ARG A 34 -8.14 -7.63 -4.36
CA ARG A 34 -8.27 -7.16 -5.75
C ARG A 34 -8.75 -5.72 -5.78
N LEU A 35 -8.07 -4.88 -6.56
CA LEU A 35 -8.33 -3.44 -6.67
C LEU A 35 -8.60 -3.09 -8.13
N ASN A 36 -9.65 -2.31 -8.38
CA ASN A 36 -9.80 -1.61 -9.66
C ASN A 36 -8.77 -0.46 -9.73
N PHE A 37 -8.69 0.25 -10.87
CA PHE A 37 -7.69 1.31 -11.02
C PHE A 37 -7.92 2.50 -10.09
N GLU A 38 -9.15 2.84 -9.77
CA GLU A 38 -9.48 3.95 -8.86
C GLU A 38 -9.01 3.63 -7.44
N SER A 39 -9.35 2.43 -6.94
CA SER A 39 -8.89 1.93 -5.65
C SER A 39 -7.36 1.82 -5.60
N ALA A 40 -6.72 1.33 -6.67
CA ALA A 40 -5.26 1.25 -6.73
C ALA A 40 -4.59 2.63 -6.74
N ALA A 41 -5.18 3.61 -7.42
CA ALA A 41 -4.70 4.99 -7.45
C ALA A 41 -4.83 5.65 -6.06
N LEU A 42 -5.95 5.45 -5.37
CA LEU A 42 -6.12 5.92 -4.00
C LEU A 42 -5.11 5.25 -3.05
N LEU A 43 -4.93 3.94 -3.17
CA LEU A 43 -3.97 3.19 -2.35
C LEU A 43 -2.55 3.74 -2.50
N LYS A 44 -2.14 4.05 -3.74
CA LYS A 44 -0.87 4.70 -4.05
C LYS A 44 -0.72 6.02 -3.30
N ILE A 45 -1.74 6.86 -3.26
CA ILE A 45 -1.71 8.16 -2.56
C ILE A 45 -1.58 7.95 -1.05
N LEU A 46 -2.39 7.06 -0.46
CA LEU A 46 -2.31 6.77 0.98
C LEU A 46 -0.94 6.20 1.37
N MET A 47 -0.35 5.35 0.53
CA MET A 47 1.00 4.84 0.72
C MET A 47 2.05 5.97 0.73
N GLU A 48 1.99 6.91 -0.21
CA GLU A 48 2.92 8.04 -0.25
C GLU A 48 2.76 8.97 0.96
N GLN A 49 1.52 9.29 1.32
CA GLN A 49 1.22 10.08 2.51
C GLN A 49 1.77 9.41 3.77
N SER A 50 1.55 8.11 3.94
CA SER A 50 2.05 7.36 5.09
C SER A 50 3.59 7.35 5.18
N ALA A 51 4.29 7.31 4.04
CA ALA A 51 5.74 7.36 4.01
C ALA A 51 6.25 8.75 4.45
N ILE A 52 5.62 9.83 3.99
CA ILE A 52 5.97 11.21 4.37
C ILE A 52 5.70 11.43 5.87
N ILE A 53 4.53 10.99 6.35
CA ILE A 53 4.17 11.09 7.77
C ILE A 53 5.20 10.35 8.63
N ALA A 54 5.54 9.11 8.29
CA ALA A 54 6.53 8.34 9.03
C ALA A 54 7.92 9.00 9.06
N GLU A 55 8.39 9.54 7.94
CA GLU A 55 9.67 10.29 7.90
C GLU A 55 9.62 11.57 8.74
N LYS A 56 8.49 12.28 8.74
CA LYS A 56 8.28 13.44 9.62
C LYS A 56 8.38 13.03 11.09
N ILE A 57 7.67 11.99 11.51
CA ILE A 57 7.71 11.47 12.89
C ILE A 57 9.15 11.10 13.28
N ASN A 58 9.87 10.42 12.38
CA ASN A 58 11.27 10.07 12.62
C ASN A 58 12.18 11.30 12.76
N LYS A 59 11.93 12.35 11.99
CA LYS A 59 12.68 13.62 12.08
C LYS A 59 12.38 14.34 13.38
N ASP A 60 11.10 14.46 13.74
CA ASP A 60 10.64 15.14 14.95
C ASP A 60 11.14 14.43 16.21
N PHE A 61 11.13 13.08 16.21
CA PHE A 61 11.74 12.29 17.29
C PHE A 61 13.24 12.52 17.42
N LYS A 62 13.99 12.49 16.31
CA LYS A 62 15.46 12.67 16.33
C LYS A 62 15.87 14.08 16.75
N LYS A 63 15.11 15.10 16.36
CA LYS A 63 15.46 16.50 16.59
C LYS A 63 14.99 16.97 17.97
N ASP A 64 13.74 16.67 18.30
CA ASP A 64 13.02 17.31 19.41
C ASP A 64 12.59 16.29 20.49
N GLY A 65 12.92 15.00 20.32
CA GLY A 65 12.55 13.93 21.26
C GLY A 65 11.05 13.63 21.31
N ILE A 66 10.28 14.15 20.35
CA ILE A 66 8.81 14.05 20.32
C ILE A 66 8.40 12.59 20.10
N LYS A 67 7.78 12.00 21.11
CA LYS A 67 7.19 10.65 21.06
C LYS A 67 5.72 10.75 20.67
N ILE A 68 5.28 9.86 19.80
CA ILE A 68 3.86 9.67 19.50
C ILE A 68 3.48 8.33 20.12
N SER A 69 2.35 8.27 20.82
CA SER A 69 1.90 7.02 21.48
C SER A 69 0.84 6.27 20.68
N GLU A 70 0.18 6.96 19.75
CA GLU A 70 -0.95 6.43 18.99
C GLU A 70 -0.56 6.07 17.56
N ILE A 71 -1.29 5.12 16.99
CA ILE A 71 -1.20 4.82 15.56
C ILE A 71 -1.88 5.96 14.81
N TYR A 72 -1.18 6.56 13.87
CA TYR A 72 -1.77 7.56 12.99
C TYR A 72 -2.55 6.84 11.88
N ASP A 73 -3.88 6.92 11.89
CA ASP A 73 -4.72 6.40 10.82
C ASP A 73 -4.58 7.28 9.57
N VAL A 74 -4.10 6.68 8.47
CA VAL A 74 -3.94 7.38 7.19
C VAL A 74 -5.18 7.19 6.33
N GLY A 75 -5.85 6.04 6.44
CA GLY A 75 -7.09 5.76 5.73
C GLY A 75 -7.20 4.32 5.23
N THR A 76 -8.29 4.06 4.52
CA THR A 76 -8.66 2.73 4.04
C THR A 76 -9.12 2.79 2.59
N VAL A 77 -8.69 1.81 1.80
CA VAL A 77 -9.14 1.59 0.42
C VAL A 77 -10.01 0.34 0.36
N PHE A 78 -11.18 0.49 -0.26
CA PHE A 78 -12.06 -0.63 -0.56
C PHE A 78 -11.70 -1.23 -1.92
N GLY A 79 -11.40 -2.52 -1.92
CA GLY A 79 -11.24 -3.34 -3.11
C GLY A 79 -12.51 -4.08 -3.47
N VAL A 80 -12.41 -4.92 -4.49
CA VAL A 80 -13.53 -5.71 -5.03
C VAL A 80 -14.00 -6.77 -4.03
N ASP A 81 -13.08 -7.33 -3.25
CA ASP A 81 -13.34 -8.47 -2.36
C ASP A 81 -12.78 -8.30 -0.96
N GLY A 82 -12.49 -7.06 -0.56
CA GLY A 82 -12.03 -6.73 0.79
C GLY A 82 -11.52 -5.30 0.86
N ARG A 83 -10.77 -4.96 1.90
CA ARG A 83 -10.22 -3.61 2.10
C ARG A 83 -8.79 -3.63 2.61
N VAL A 84 -8.06 -2.57 2.28
CA VAL A 84 -6.68 -2.33 2.73
C VAL A 84 -6.66 -1.09 3.61
N SER A 85 -6.22 -1.23 4.85
CA SER A 85 -6.00 -0.12 5.78
C SER A 85 -4.52 0.28 5.82
N ILE A 86 -4.25 1.58 5.93
CA ILE A 86 -2.91 2.15 6.02
C ILE A 86 -2.83 2.97 7.31
N GLY A 87 -1.87 2.66 8.16
CA GLY A 87 -1.57 3.43 9.36
C GLY A 87 -0.08 3.66 9.52
N VAL A 88 0.31 4.62 10.36
CA VAL A 88 1.71 4.83 10.75
C VAL A 88 1.88 4.52 12.22
N LEU A 89 2.74 3.54 12.50
CA LEU A 89 3.15 3.20 13.84
C LEU A 89 4.12 4.27 14.37
N PRO A 90 4.06 4.59 15.67
CA PRO A 90 4.93 5.57 16.29
C PRO A 90 6.41 5.18 16.28
N ALA A 91 7.28 6.17 16.51
CA ALA A 91 8.70 5.97 16.81
C ALA A 91 8.95 6.04 18.32
N ASP A 92 9.88 5.22 18.81
CA ASP A 92 10.42 5.29 20.16
C ASP A 92 11.95 5.08 20.14
N GLU A 93 12.59 5.07 21.30
CA GLU A 93 14.05 4.90 21.44
C GLU A 93 14.58 3.59 20.84
N SER A 94 13.71 2.60 20.66
CA SER A 94 14.04 1.28 20.10
C SER A 94 13.62 1.12 18.64
N ARG A 95 12.74 1.99 18.11
CA ARG A 95 12.00 1.74 16.86
C ARG A 95 11.79 3.01 16.03
N VAL A 96 12.04 2.86 14.73
CA VAL A 96 11.76 3.87 13.70
C VAL A 96 10.29 3.79 13.31
N ALA A 97 9.61 4.93 13.18
CA ALA A 97 8.23 5.01 12.70
C ALA A 97 8.11 4.27 11.36
N SER A 98 7.10 3.42 11.28
CA SER A 98 6.92 2.45 10.20
C SER A 98 5.45 2.39 9.81
N VAL A 99 5.18 2.00 8.57
CA VAL A 99 3.82 1.95 8.02
C VAL A 99 3.22 0.57 8.28
N LEU A 100 2.03 0.53 8.85
CA LEU A 100 1.19 -0.64 8.98
C LEU A 100 0.29 -0.75 7.74
N VAL A 101 0.33 -1.89 7.07
CA VAL A 101 -0.59 -2.24 5.98
C VAL A 101 -1.44 -3.41 6.43
N GLY A 102 -2.76 -3.22 6.54
CA GLY A 102 -3.71 -4.24 6.96
C GLY A 102 -4.61 -4.70 5.82
N PHE A 103 -4.79 -6.01 5.67
CA PHE A 103 -5.78 -6.60 4.76
C PHE A 103 -6.95 -7.12 5.59
N HIS A 104 -8.15 -6.82 5.12
CA HIS A 104 -9.39 -7.29 5.73
C HIS A 104 -10.29 -7.87 4.65
N LYS A 105 -10.53 -9.18 4.70
CA LYS A 105 -11.32 -9.93 3.73
C LYS A 105 -12.10 -11.01 4.46
N ASN A 106 -13.43 -10.94 4.38
CA ASN A 106 -14.32 -11.75 5.23
C ASN A 106 -13.92 -11.60 6.72
N ASP A 107 -13.86 -12.70 7.47
CA ASP A 107 -13.45 -12.72 8.88
C ASP A 107 -11.92 -12.81 9.08
N LYS A 108 -11.14 -12.66 8.00
CA LYS A 108 -9.67 -12.71 8.06
C LYS A 108 -9.06 -11.32 8.09
N HIS A 109 -8.14 -11.12 9.02
CA HIS A 109 -7.35 -9.91 9.16
C HIS A 109 -5.88 -10.25 9.25
N ILE A 110 -5.09 -9.73 8.31
CA ILE A 110 -3.63 -9.86 8.35
C ILE A 110 -2.98 -8.51 8.15
N SER A 111 -1.84 -8.28 8.78
CA SER A 111 -1.15 -7.01 8.68
C SER A 111 0.36 -7.17 8.60
N VAL A 112 1.02 -6.14 8.07
CA VAL A 112 2.47 -6.10 7.96
C VAL A 112 3.00 -4.71 8.28
N VAL A 113 4.14 -4.68 8.97
CA VAL A 113 4.86 -3.44 9.28
C VAL A 113 5.99 -3.28 8.27
N VAL A 114 6.03 -2.12 7.62
CA VAL A 114 6.88 -1.83 6.47
C VAL A 114 7.61 -0.51 6.71
N LYS A 115 8.93 -0.49 6.44
CA LYS A 115 9.69 0.76 6.52
C LYS A 115 9.21 1.76 5.46
N PRO A 116 9.24 3.09 5.73
CA PRO A 116 8.72 4.10 4.80
C PRO A 116 9.30 3.98 3.38
N LYS A 117 10.62 3.78 3.25
CA LYS A 117 11.28 3.59 1.94
C LYS A 117 10.72 2.43 1.11
N LYS A 118 10.25 1.36 1.76
CA LYS A 118 9.69 0.18 1.08
C LYS A 118 8.26 0.44 0.62
N ILE A 119 7.50 1.24 1.36
CA ILE A 119 6.17 1.72 0.94
C ILE A 119 6.29 2.68 -0.24
N ALA A 120 7.24 3.62 -0.21
CA ALA A 120 7.50 4.51 -1.33
C ALA A 120 7.85 3.74 -2.62
N LEU A 121 8.66 2.68 -2.52
CA LEU A 121 8.93 1.81 -3.67
C LEU A 121 7.65 1.09 -4.16
N LEU A 122 6.81 0.62 -3.25
CA LEU A 122 5.56 -0.06 -3.60
C LEU A 122 4.57 0.87 -4.31
N SER A 123 4.46 2.13 -3.86
CA SER A 123 3.61 3.13 -4.51
C SER A 123 4.06 3.46 -5.93
N MET A 124 5.38 3.50 -6.17
CA MET A 124 5.94 3.66 -7.51
C MET A 124 5.63 2.45 -8.42
N ILE A 125 5.73 1.23 -7.87
CA ILE A 125 5.39 0.00 -8.62
C ILE A 125 3.91 0.01 -9.01
N ILE A 126 3.01 0.35 -8.08
CA ILE A 126 1.58 0.49 -8.37
C ILE A 126 1.36 1.56 -9.45
N SER A 127 2.03 2.72 -9.35
CA SER A 127 1.94 3.78 -10.36
C SER A 127 2.33 3.29 -11.75
N LYS A 128 3.44 2.55 -11.86
CA LYS A 128 3.90 1.96 -13.11
C LYS A 128 2.84 1.02 -13.71
N ILE A 129 2.28 0.13 -12.88
CA ILE A 129 1.22 -0.80 -13.30
C ILE A 129 -0.01 -0.04 -13.81
N ILE A 130 -0.47 1.00 -13.10
CA ILE A 130 -1.62 1.80 -13.53
C ILE A 130 -1.34 2.46 -14.89
N ILE A 131 -0.20 3.15 -15.03
CA ILE A 131 0.15 3.89 -16.25
C ILE A 131 0.27 2.96 -17.46
N GLU A 132 0.96 1.83 -17.33
CA GLU A 132 1.15 0.87 -18.42
C GLU A 132 -0.19 0.32 -18.93
N ASN A 133 -1.18 0.16 -18.04
CA ASN A 133 -2.46 -0.44 -18.39
C ASN A 133 -3.57 0.57 -18.75
N LEU A 134 -3.46 1.84 -18.34
CA LEU A 134 -4.28 2.92 -18.90
C LEU A 134 -3.97 3.15 -20.38
N ASN A 135 -2.68 3.10 -20.76
CA ASN A 135 -2.24 3.30 -22.14
C ASN A 135 -2.66 2.16 -23.09
N LEU A 136 -2.80 0.93 -22.58
CA LEU A 136 -3.29 -0.22 -23.35
C LEU A 136 -4.79 -0.13 -23.65
N ASN A 137 -5.58 0.45 -22.74
CA ASN A 137 -7.01 0.67 -22.95
C ASN A 137 -7.28 1.80 -23.97
N GLN A 138 -6.44 2.84 -24.01
CA GLN A 138 -6.56 3.90 -25.02
C GLN A 138 -6.29 3.40 -26.45
N LYS A 139 -5.36 2.44 -26.64
CA LYS A 139 -5.14 1.81 -27.96
C LYS A 139 -6.32 0.95 -28.42
N LYS A 140 -7.08 0.36 -27.49
CA LYS A 140 -8.30 -0.43 -27.79
C LYS A 140 -9.57 0.44 -27.97
N GLN A 141 -9.61 1.63 -27.39
CA GLN A 141 -10.76 2.56 -27.47
C GLN A 141 -10.74 3.54 -28.66
N LYS A 142 -9.79 3.41 -29.61
CA LYS A 142 -9.79 4.20 -30.85
C LYS A 142 -10.98 3.93 -31.81
N PHE A 143 -11.93 3.07 -31.44
CA PHE A 143 -13.19 2.90 -32.17
C PHE A 143 -14.37 3.08 -31.20
N LYS A 144 -15.35 3.89 -31.63
CA LYS A 144 -16.60 4.28 -30.94
C LYS A 144 -16.55 5.57 -30.10
N ILE A 145 -16.09 6.66 -30.72
CA ILE A 145 -16.86 7.92 -30.62
C ILE A 145 -16.91 8.50 -32.03
N GLN A 146 -17.82 7.98 -32.86
CA GLN A 146 -18.41 8.75 -33.95
C GLN A 146 -19.89 8.83 -33.61
N MET A 147 -20.38 10.07 -33.48
CA MET A 147 -21.80 10.42 -33.34
C MET A 147 -22.60 9.91 -34.51
#